data_AF-A0A085B6Z5-F1
#
_entry.id   AF-A0A085B6Z5-F1
#
_cell.length_a   1.000
_cell.length_b   1.000
_cell.length_c   1.000
_cell.angle_alpha   90.00
_cell.angle_beta   90.00
_cell.angle_gamma   90.00
#
_symmetry.space_group_name_H-M   'P 1'
#
loop_
_entity.id
_entity.type
_entity.pdbx_description
1 polymer ?
#
loop_
_entity_poly.entity_id
_entity_poly.type
_entity_poly.pdbx_seq_one_letter_code
_entity_poly.pdbx_strand_id
1 'polypeptide(L)' 'MNITRRELINICNRFLDDKISKEEIIHFATSVMFDDEDKYECEDEIVEEILAQWDNVHTQSKINTNSIKLLRNALLKMEL' A
#
# COMPACT_ATOMS: atom_id res chain seq x y z
N MET A 1 -8.67 8.94 -8.87
CA MET A 1 -7.31 9.16 -8.36
C MET A 1 -6.52 7.94 -8.74
N ASN A 2 -5.47 8.13 -9.53
CA ASN A 2 -4.65 7.00 -9.97
C ASN A 2 -3.64 6.65 -8.86
N ILE A 3 -3.75 5.44 -8.31
CA ILE A 3 -2.84 4.91 -7.31
C ILE A 3 -1.61 4.36 -8.02
N THR A 4 -0.49 5.05 -7.81
CA THR A 4 0.77 4.71 -8.46
C THR A 4 1.71 3.98 -7.51
N ARG A 5 2.75 3.34 -8.04
CA ARG A 5 3.85 2.80 -7.22
C ARG A 5 4.48 3.87 -6.32
N ARG A 6 4.58 5.10 -6.83
CA ARG A 6 5.08 6.25 -6.06
C ARG A 6 4.20 6.60 -4.87
N GLU A 7 2.88 6.43 -4.98
CA GLU A 7 1.98 6.60 -3.84
C GLU A 7 2.18 5.52 -2.78
N LEU A 8 2.34 4.26 -3.20
CA LEU A 8 2.66 3.17 -2.27
C LEU A 8 4.00 3.42 -1.55
N ILE A 9 5.02 3.92 -2.25
CA ILE A 9 6.29 4.34 -1.64
C ILE A 9 6.07 5.45 -0.60
N ASN A 10 5.22 6.44 -0.90
CA ASN A 10 4.91 7.53 0.04
C ASN A 10 4.19 7.01 1.30
N ILE A 11 3.24 6.09 1.15
CA ILE A 11 2.58 5.42 2.28
C ILE A 11 3.60 4.66 3.12
N CYS A 12 4.49 3.88 2.49
CA CYS A 12 5.55 3.17 3.19
C CYS A 12 6.46 4.13 3.98
N ASN A 13 6.87 5.25 3.38
CA ASN A 13 7.69 6.25 4.06
C ASN A 13 6.96 6.87 5.26
N ARG A 14 5.68 7.23 5.10
CA ARG A 14 4.88 7.78 6.21
C ARG A 14 4.76 6.79 7.36
N PHE A 15 4.59 5.50 7.08
CA PHE A 15 4.54 4.47 8.11
C PHE A 15 5.89 4.29 8.81
N LEU A 16 6.99 4.28 8.06
CA LEU A 16 8.35 4.15 8.62
C LEU A 16 8.79 5.39 9.42
N ASP A 17 8.18 6.54 9.17
CA ASP A 17 8.38 7.78 9.92
C ASP A 17 7.39 7.93 11.10
N ASP A 18 6.62 6.87 11.45
CA ASP A 18 5.57 6.88 12.47
C ASP A 18 4.46 7.95 12.26
N LYS A 19 4.25 8.40 11.02
CA LYS A 19 3.24 9.41 10.64
C LYS A 19 1.86 8.82 10.35
N ILE A 20 1.80 7.52 10.10
CA ILE A 20 0.56 6.76 9.94
C ILE A 20 0.73 5.41 10.63
N SER A 21 -0.36 4.92 11.17
CA SER A 21 -0.50 3.61 11.78
C SER A 21 -0.69 2.50 10.75
N LYS A 22 -0.62 1.26 11.23
CA LYS A 22 -0.94 0.08 10.44
C LYS A 22 -2.42 0.09 10.03
N GLU A 23 -3.29 0.52 10.93
CA GLU A 23 -4.74 0.60 10.72
C GLU A 23 -5.07 1.59 9.60
N GLU A 24 -4.32 2.69 9.48
CA GLU A 24 -4.46 3.64 8.37
C GLU A 24 -4.02 3.05 7.02
N ILE A 25 -2.97 2.21 6.97
CA ILE A 25 -2.60 1.48 5.75
C ILE A 25 -3.73 0.53 5.33
N ILE A 26 -4.27 -0.23 6.29
CA ILE A 26 -5.36 -1.17 6.04
C ILE A 26 -6.59 -0.43 5.52
N HIS A 27 -7.01 0.62 6.22
CA HIS A 27 -8.16 1.41 5.83
C HIS A 27 -8.00 2.01 4.42
N PHE A 28 -6.80 2.51 4.09
CA PHE A 28 -6.51 2.99 2.74
C PHE A 28 -6.68 1.88 1.70
N ALA A 29 -6.09 0.71 1.94
CA ALA A 29 -6.21 -0.42 1.04
C ALA A 29 -7.67 -0.86 0.85
N THR A 30 -8.43 -1.03 1.94
CA THR A 30 -9.87 -1.36 1.89
C THR A 30 -10.66 -0.32 1.10
N SER A 31 -10.37 0.98 1.28
CA SER A 31 -11.05 2.06 0.56
C SER A 31 -10.81 2.02 -0.95
N VAL A 32 -9.64 1.55 -1.39
CA VAL A 32 -9.32 1.39 -2.82
C VAL A 32 -9.92 0.09 -3.36
N MET A 33 -9.82 -1.02 -2.62
CA MET A 33 -10.28 -2.34 -3.09
C MET A 33 -11.81 -2.46 -3.17
N PHE A 34 -12.55 -1.71 -2.36
CA PHE A 34 -14.02 -1.73 -2.32
C PHE A 34 -14.63 -0.39 -2.76
N ASP A 35 -14.01 0.25 -3.72
CA ASP A 35 -14.46 1.54 -4.24
C ASP A 35 -15.62 1.37 -5.23
N ASP A 36 -16.85 1.43 -4.72
CA ASP A 36 -18.07 1.37 -5.53
C ASP A 36 -18.30 2.63 -6.40
N GLU A 37 -17.53 3.70 -6.19
CA GLU A 37 -17.71 4.99 -6.86
C GLU A 37 -16.69 5.26 -7.99
N ASP A 38 -15.86 4.28 -8.36
CA ASP A 38 -14.79 4.39 -9.37
C ASP A 38 -13.88 5.63 -9.15
N LYS A 39 -13.69 6.01 -7.89
CA LYS A 39 -12.80 7.09 -7.45
C LYS A 39 -11.34 6.72 -7.56
N TYR A 40 -10.97 5.45 -7.56
CA TYR A 40 -9.60 4.96 -7.59
C TYR A 40 -9.35 4.05 -8.78
N GLU A 41 -8.16 4.17 -9.35
CA GLU A 41 -7.68 3.30 -10.42
C GLU A 41 -6.25 2.92 -10.08
N CYS A 42 -5.88 1.64 -10.19
CA CYS A 42 -4.51 1.20 -9.96
C CYS A 42 -3.70 1.34 -11.25
N GLU A 43 -2.49 1.90 -11.16
CA GLU A 43 -1.61 2.08 -12.32
C GLU A 43 -1.23 0.75 -12.99
N ASP A 44 -1.03 -0.30 -12.19
CA ASP A 44 -0.69 -1.64 -12.67
C ASP A 44 -1.09 -2.75 -11.67
N GLU A 45 -0.94 -4.01 -12.12
CA GLU A 45 -1.23 -5.21 -11.34
C GLU A 45 -0.41 -5.32 -10.04
N ILE A 46 0.82 -4.75 -10.01
CA ILE A 46 1.67 -4.79 -8.81
C ILE A 46 1.08 -3.90 -7.72
N VAL A 47 0.58 -2.72 -8.10
CA VAL A 47 -0.11 -1.81 -7.17
C VAL A 47 -1.34 -2.51 -6.59
N GLU A 48 -2.17 -3.09 -7.46
CA GLU A 48 -3.40 -3.78 -7.05
C GLU A 48 -3.10 -4.97 -6.11
N GLU A 49 -2.10 -5.79 -6.42
CA GLU A 49 -1.71 -6.93 -5.60
C GLU A 49 -1.26 -6.50 -4.20
N ILE A 50 -0.48 -5.42 -4.09
CA ILE A 50 -0.02 -4.90 -2.80
C ILE A 50 -1.22 -4.43 -1.95
N LEU A 51 -2.16 -3.70 -2.55
CA LEU A 51 -3.35 -3.23 -1.87
C LEU A 51 -4.23 -4.41 -1.41
N ALA A 52 -4.43 -5.41 -2.26
CA ALA A 52 -5.14 -6.63 -1.89
C ALA A 52 -4.46 -7.36 -0.72
N GLN A 53 -3.14 -7.39 -0.66
CA GLN A 53 -2.40 -7.97 0.48
C GLN A 53 -2.53 -7.15 1.77
N TRP A 54 -2.64 -5.82 1.67
CA TRP A 54 -2.87 -4.96 2.83
C TRP A 54 -4.31 -5.03 3.34
N ASP A 55 -5.28 -5.17 2.46
CA ASP A 55 -6.69 -5.37 2.82
C ASP A 55 -6.97 -6.77 3.38
N ASN A 56 -6.22 -7.79 2.94
CA ASN A 56 -6.47 -9.17 3.35
C ASN A 56 -6.15 -9.44 4.84
N VAL A 57 -7.19 -9.74 5.62
CA VAL A 57 -7.13 -10.04 7.06
C VAL A 57 -6.09 -11.12 7.43
N HIS A 58 -5.86 -12.10 6.56
CA HIS A 58 -4.89 -13.16 6.82
C HIS A 58 -3.43 -12.69 6.69
N THR A 59 -3.17 -11.62 5.92
CA THR A 59 -1.84 -11.06 5.69
C THR A 59 -1.59 -9.78 6.47
N GLN A 60 -2.62 -9.07 6.93
CA GLN A 60 -2.52 -7.84 7.71
C GLN A 60 -1.59 -7.95 8.93
N SER A 61 -1.55 -9.09 9.62
CA SER A 61 -0.62 -9.32 10.75
C SER A 61 0.86 -9.13 10.38
N LYS A 62 1.21 -9.28 9.09
CA LYS A 62 2.56 -9.13 8.56
C LYS A 62 2.94 -7.67 8.26
N ILE A 63 2.01 -6.72 8.34
CA ILE A 63 2.31 -5.29 8.18
C ILE A 63 3.06 -4.81 9.44
N ASN A 64 4.35 -4.54 9.29
CA ASN A 64 5.24 -4.03 10.33
C ASN A 64 6.43 -3.29 9.71
N THR A 65 7.27 -2.67 10.55
CA THR A 65 8.41 -1.86 10.09
C THR A 65 9.34 -2.62 9.13
N ASN A 66 9.63 -3.89 9.40
CA ASN A 66 10.54 -4.67 8.55
C ASN A 66 9.92 -5.00 7.19
N SER A 67 8.67 -5.47 7.15
CA SER A 67 8.00 -5.82 5.90
C SER A 67 7.75 -4.58 5.03
N ILE A 68 7.32 -3.47 5.61
CA ILE A 68 7.12 -2.20 4.88
C ILE A 68 8.45 -1.65 4.35
N LYS A 69 9.54 -1.76 5.12
CA LYS A 69 10.88 -1.36 4.64
C LYS A 69 11.33 -2.20 3.46
N LEU A 70 11.11 -3.52 3.48
CA LEU A 70 11.45 -4.40 2.37
C LEU A 70 10.62 -4.07 1.12
N LEU A 71 9.31 -3.91 1.27
CA LEU A 71 8.40 -3.55 0.18
C LEU A 71 8.80 -2.22 -0.47
N ARG A 72 9.01 -1.16 0.34
CA ARG A 72 9.46 0.14 -0.17
C ARG A 72 10.76 0.02 -0.97
N ASN A 73 11.73 -0.74 -0.47
CA ASN A 73 13.00 -0.93 -1.16
C ASN A 73 12.83 -1.71 -2.47
N ALA A 74 11.88 -2.65 -2.55
CA ALA A 74 11.56 -3.36 -3.78
C ALA A 74 10.91 -2.42 -4.80
N LEU A 75 9.92 -1.64 -4.39
CA LEU A 75 9.27 -0.64 -5.23
C LEU A 75 10.27 0.39 -5.80
N LEU A 76 11.17 0.92 -4.96
CA LEU A 76 12.21 1.86 -5.39
C LEU A 76 13.18 1.26 -6.43
N LYS A 77 13.39 -0.05 -6.44
CA LYS A 77 14.24 -0.72 -7.44
C LYS A 77 13.54 -0.92 -8.78
N MET A 78 12.22 -0.93 -8.80
CA MET A 78 11.42 -1.10 -10.02
C MET A 78 11.20 0.22 -10.78
N GLU A 79 11.43 1.35 -10.11
CA GLU A 79 11.42 2.71 -10.67
C GLU A 79 12.76 3.11 -11.32
N LEU A 80 13.80 2.29 -11.16
CA LEU A 80 15.16 2.49 -11.71
C LEU A 80 15.35 1.66 -12.98
#